data_AF-A0A8J3GCQ3-F1
#
_entry.id   AF-A0A8J3GCQ3-F1
#
_cell.length_a   1.000
_cell.length_b   1.000
_cell.length_c   1.000
_cell.angle_alpha   90.00
_cell.angle_beta   90.00
_cell.angle_gamma   90.00
#
_symmetry.space_group_name_H-M   'P 1'
#
loop_
_entity.id
_entity.type
_entity.pdbx_description
1 polymer ?
#
loop_
_entity_poly.entity_id
_entity_poly.type
_entity_poly.pdbx_seq_one_letter_code
_entity_poly.pdbx_strand_id
1 'polypeptide(L)'
;MIEPADTSGHQEGYFENRIKNYLTDYHPDLIQSQDFETHLSELTQDAITLFQAFDRAGMATYEAMERALTETLESIISPYDILKDFLLENQTFLTYATGIEDLDELDLVMHILVENTATVSALQMATTPEDVVRANKELLSGVRKTLLSINKH
;
A
#
# COMPACT_ATOMS: atom_id res chain seq x y z
N MET A 1 37.14 -25.24 -9.77
CA MET A 1 36.45 -23.94 -9.73
C MET A 1 35.03 -24.22 -10.17
N ILE A 2 34.06 -24.08 -9.26
CA ILE A 2 32.64 -24.21 -9.58
C ILE A 2 32.18 -22.79 -9.84
N GLU A 3 31.78 -22.49 -11.06
CA GLU A 3 31.11 -21.22 -11.38
C GLU A 3 29.85 -21.12 -10.52
N PRO A 4 29.56 -19.96 -9.89
CA PRO A 4 28.28 -19.77 -9.23
C PRO A 4 27.18 -19.91 -10.29
N ALA A 5 26.21 -20.79 -10.04
CA ALA A 5 25.02 -20.87 -10.87
C ALA A 5 24.38 -19.48 -10.94
N ASP A 6 23.90 -19.10 -12.12
CA ASP A 6 23.19 -17.83 -12.35
C ASP A 6 21.83 -17.86 -11.63
N THR A 7 21.85 -17.67 -10.32
CA THR A 7 20.68 -17.63 -9.44
C THR A 7 19.97 -16.28 -9.51
N SER A 8 20.60 -15.29 -10.14
CA SER A 8 20.16 -13.91 -10.27
C SER A 8 18.79 -13.82 -10.94
N GLY A 9 18.62 -14.44 -12.12
CA GLY A 9 17.34 -14.41 -12.84
C GLY A 9 16.21 -15.21 -12.19
N HIS A 10 16.54 -16.19 -11.34
CA HIS A 10 15.54 -16.95 -10.58
C HIS A 10 15.05 -16.19 -9.34
N GLN A 11 15.92 -15.38 -8.72
CA GLN A 11 15.57 -14.56 -7.56
C GLN A 11 14.73 -13.35 -7.96
N GLU A 12 15.09 -12.68 -9.04
CA GLU A 12 14.31 -11.56 -9.60
C GLU A 12 12.88 -12.01 -9.95
N GLY A 13 12.74 -13.11 -10.69
CA GLY A 13 11.42 -13.68 -11.00
C GLY A 13 10.65 -14.17 -9.76
N TYR A 14 11.31 -14.54 -8.66
CA TYR A 14 10.64 -14.86 -7.41
C TYR A 14 10.06 -13.61 -6.75
N PHE A 15 10.91 -12.62 -6.47
CA PHE A 15 10.49 -11.40 -5.77
C PHE A 15 9.44 -10.63 -6.55
N GLU A 16 9.65 -10.42 -7.85
CA GLU A 16 8.71 -9.71 -8.72
C GLU A 16 7.31 -10.34 -8.65
N ASN A 17 7.20 -11.65 -8.84
CA ASN A 17 5.93 -12.36 -8.80
C ASN A 17 5.25 -12.26 -7.42
N ARG A 18 6.02 -12.39 -6.33
CA ARG A 18 5.48 -12.33 -4.97
C ARG A 18 4.99 -10.93 -4.62
N ILE A 19 5.75 -9.90 -4.97
CA ILE A 19 5.39 -8.49 -4.77
C ILE A 19 4.17 -8.14 -5.61
N LYS A 20 4.14 -8.51 -6.90
CA LYS A 20 3.00 -8.26 -7.79
C LYS A 20 1.71 -8.90 -7.28
N ASN A 21 1.76 -10.15 -6.82
CA ASN A 21 0.58 -10.81 -6.25
C ASN A 21 0.10 -10.10 -4.98
N TYR A 22 1.03 -9.74 -4.08
CA TYR A 22 0.70 -9.00 -2.87
C TYR A 22 0.03 -7.64 -3.18
N LEU A 23 0.61 -6.86 -4.10
CA LEU A 23 0.03 -5.58 -4.54
C LEU A 23 -1.37 -5.76 -5.16
N THR A 24 -1.58 -6.84 -5.92
CA THR A 24 -2.89 -7.15 -6.52
C THR A 24 -3.95 -7.43 -5.47
N ASP A 25 -3.59 -8.16 -4.41
CA ASP A 25 -4.53 -8.59 -3.38
C ASP A 25 -4.81 -7.49 -2.34
N TYR A 26 -3.82 -6.66 -2.02
CA TYR A 26 -3.89 -5.74 -0.89
C TYR A 26 -3.80 -4.25 -1.26
N HIS A 27 -3.15 -3.88 -2.37
CA HIS A 27 -2.92 -2.49 -2.75
C HIS A 27 -3.30 -2.21 -4.22
N PRO A 28 -4.59 -2.35 -4.57
CA PRO A 28 -5.07 -2.23 -5.95
C PRO A 28 -4.85 -0.84 -6.56
N ASP A 29 -4.66 0.19 -5.73
CA ASP A 29 -4.31 1.54 -6.15
C ASP A 29 -2.91 1.62 -6.78
N LEU A 30 -1.95 0.86 -6.26
CA LEU A 30 -0.59 0.83 -6.77
C LEU A 30 -0.50 0.11 -8.12
N ILE A 31 -1.32 -0.92 -8.34
CA ILE A 31 -1.42 -1.63 -9.63
C ILE A 31 -2.01 -0.74 -10.74
N GLN A 32 -3.00 0.09 -10.40
CA GLN A 32 -3.69 0.95 -11.38
C GLN A 32 -2.91 2.22 -11.73
N SER A 33 -1.79 2.47 -11.06
CA SER A 33 -0.94 3.62 -11.31
C SER A 33 -0.24 3.53 -12.68
N GLN A 34 0.03 4.69 -13.30
CA GLN A 34 0.72 4.74 -14.60
C GLN A 34 2.19 4.25 -14.51
N ASP A 35 2.76 4.32 -13.31
CA ASP A 35 4.17 4.00 -13.04
C ASP A 35 4.34 2.62 -12.39
N PHE A 36 3.30 1.77 -12.41
CA PHE A 36 3.29 0.46 -11.74
C PHE A 36 4.53 -0.40 -12.07
N GLU A 37 4.89 -0.53 -13.35
CA GLU A 37 6.03 -1.38 -13.76
C GLU A 37 7.37 -0.83 -13.23
N THR A 38 7.53 0.49 -13.19
CA THR A 38 8.71 1.14 -12.59
C THR A 38 8.76 0.85 -11.10
N HIS A 39 7.64 1.03 -10.40
CA HIS A 39 7.58 0.82 -8.96
C HIS A 39 7.78 -0.65 -8.57
N LEU A 40 7.20 -1.59 -9.34
CA LEU A 40 7.42 -3.02 -9.17
C LEU A 40 8.90 -3.38 -9.34
N SER A 41 9.57 -2.79 -10.33
CA SER A 41 11.00 -2.99 -10.55
C SER A 41 11.84 -2.44 -9.38
N GLU A 42 11.48 -1.28 -8.83
CA GLU A 42 12.16 -0.68 -7.67
C GLU A 42 12.02 -1.57 -6.43
N LEU A 43 10.80 -2.01 -6.10
CA LEU A 43 10.53 -2.92 -4.98
C LEU A 43 11.26 -4.25 -5.14
N THR A 44 11.29 -4.80 -6.36
CA THR A 44 12.02 -6.03 -6.66
C THR A 44 13.52 -5.86 -6.43
N GLN A 45 14.09 -4.73 -6.85
CA GLN A 45 15.49 -4.41 -6.65
C GLN A 45 15.84 -4.20 -5.17
N ASP A 46 14.94 -3.60 -4.39
CA ASP A 46 15.10 -3.44 -2.94
C ASP A 46 15.11 -4.80 -2.23
N ALA A 47 14.18 -5.69 -2.57
CA ALA A 47 14.14 -7.05 -2.03
C ALA A 47 15.42 -7.84 -2.36
N ILE A 48 15.92 -7.75 -3.60
CA ILE A 48 17.19 -8.38 -3.99
C ILE A 48 18.35 -7.80 -3.16
N THR A 49 18.38 -6.49 -2.95
CA THR A 49 19.43 -5.82 -2.18
C THR A 49 19.43 -6.26 -0.71
N LEU A 50 18.25 -6.34 -0.09
CA LEU A 50 18.08 -6.87 1.27
C LEU A 50 18.50 -8.34 1.37
N PHE A 51 18.08 -9.16 0.41
CA PHE A 51 18.47 -10.57 0.34
C PHE A 51 19.99 -10.73 0.30
N GLN A 52 20.69 -9.98 -0.57
CA GLN A 52 22.15 -10.02 -0.65
C GLN A 52 22.81 -9.55 0.64
N ALA A 53 22.23 -8.58 1.35
CA ALA A 53 22.74 -8.12 2.63
C ALA A 53 22.61 -9.21 3.71
N PHE A 54 21.47 -9.90 3.79
CA PHE A 54 21.25 -10.99 4.73
C PHE A 54 22.10 -12.23 4.42
N ASP A 55 22.24 -12.59 3.15
CA ASP A 55 23.11 -13.69 2.71
C ASP A 55 24.57 -13.43 3.09
N ARG A 56 25.07 -12.21 2.84
CA ARG A 56 26.41 -11.78 3.29
C ARG A 56 26.59 -11.77 4.79
N ALA A 57 25.50 -11.55 5.55
CA ALA A 57 25.51 -11.64 7.01
C ALA A 57 25.52 -13.10 7.52
N GLY A 58 25.49 -14.10 6.62
CA GLY A 58 25.56 -15.52 6.96
C GLY A 58 24.21 -16.15 7.30
N MET A 59 23.10 -15.49 6.95
CA MET A 59 21.75 -16.05 7.08
C MET A 59 21.55 -17.19 6.08
N ALA A 60 20.76 -18.21 6.44
CA ALA A 60 20.42 -19.27 5.50
C ALA A 60 19.64 -18.70 4.32
N THR A 61 19.96 -19.14 3.09
CA THR A 61 19.40 -18.54 1.85
C THR A 61 17.87 -18.42 1.87
N TYR A 62 17.15 -19.45 2.30
CA TYR A 62 15.68 -19.40 2.40
C TYR A 62 15.19 -18.36 3.41
N GLU A 63 15.83 -18.27 4.58
CA GLU A 63 15.49 -17.29 5.61
C GLU A 63 15.81 -15.87 5.13
N ALA A 64 16.92 -15.67 4.43
CA ALA A 64 17.29 -14.39 3.82
C ALA A 64 16.26 -13.96 2.77
N MET A 65 15.76 -14.89 1.95
CA MET A 65 14.73 -14.60 0.95
C MET A 65 13.41 -14.18 1.58
N GLU A 66 12.91 -14.96 2.54
CA GLU A 66 11.64 -14.66 3.21
C GLU A 66 11.70 -13.35 4.00
N ARG A 67 12.82 -13.10 4.67
CA ARG A 67 13.03 -11.87 5.43
C ARG A 67 13.12 -10.66 4.51
N ALA A 68 13.88 -10.74 3.42
CA ALA A 68 13.96 -9.67 2.43
C ALA A 68 12.59 -9.34 1.83
N LEU A 69 11.82 -10.37 1.45
CA LEU A 69 10.46 -10.18 0.96
C LEU A 69 9.59 -9.49 2.02
N THR A 70 9.59 -10.01 3.24
CA THR A 70 8.76 -9.45 4.34
C THR A 70 9.08 -7.98 4.60
N GLU A 71 10.37 -7.64 4.76
CA GLU A 71 10.78 -6.25 5.02
C GLU A 71 10.46 -5.33 3.83
N THR A 72 10.56 -5.81 2.59
CA THR A 72 10.10 -5.05 1.41
C THR A 72 8.59 -4.82 1.44
N LEU A 73 7.78 -5.86 1.68
CA LEU A 73 6.33 -5.74 1.69
C LEU A 73 5.83 -4.81 2.82
N GLU A 74 6.42 -4.88 4.00
CA GLU A 74 6.10 -4.00 5.14
C GLU A 74 6.47 -2.53 4.89
N SER A 75 7.39 -2.27 3.95
CA SER A 75 7.81 -0.90 3.60
C SER A 75 6.89 -0.23 2.58
N ILE A 76 5.97 -0.98 1.96
CA ILE A 76 5.05 -0.47 0.95
C ILE A 76 4.04 0.45 1.63
N ILE A 77 3.95 1.69 1.16
CA ILE A 77 2.95 2.65 1.63
C ILE A 77 1.90 2.82 0.53
N SER A 78 0.66 2.45 0.85
CA SER A 78 -0.48 2.56 -0.06
C SER A 78 -1.48 3.62 0.43
N PRO A 79 -1.82 4.63 -0.41
CA PRO A 79 -2.96 5.50 -0.17
C PRO A 79 -4.28 4.78 0.08
N TYR A 80 -4.51 3.64 -0.60
CA TYR A 80 -5.68 2.79 -0.36
C TYR A 80 -5.72 2.27 1.08
N ASP A 81 -4.61 1.76 1.61
CA ASP A 81 -4.53 1.26 2.99
C ASP A 81 -4.78 2.37 4.01
N ILE A 82 -4.15 3.54 3.82
CA ILE A 82 -4.34 4.70 4.69
C ILE A 82 -5.82 5.10 4.73
N LEU A 83 -6.49 5.12 3.57
CA LEU A 83 -7.90 5.44 3.50
C LEU A 83 -8.76 4.35 4.15
N LYS A 84 -8.43 3.07 3.94
CA LYS A 84 -9.18 1.94 4.51
C LYS A 84 -9.13 1.95 6.03
N ASP A 85 -7.95 2.14 6.62
CA ASP A 85 -7.79 2.29 8.07
C ASP A 85 -8.59 3.49 8.59
N PHE A 86 -8.52 4.62 7.89
CA PHE A 86 -9.29 5.81 8.23
C PHE A 86 -10.81 5.54 8.22
N LEU A 87 -11.32 4.82 7.21
CA LEU A 87 -12.74 4.47 7.10
C LEU A 87 -13.18 3.54 8.23
N LEU A 88 -12.35 2.55 8.60
CA LEU A 88 -12.61 1.65 9.72
C LEU A 88 -12.66 2.38 11.06
N GLU A 89 -11.69 3.27 11.31
CA GLU A 89 -11.64 4.09 12.54
C GLU A 89 -12.88 5.01 12.68
N ASN A 90 -13.42 5.47 11.55
CA ASN A 90 -14.54 6.41 11.52
C ASN A 90 -15.89 5.76 11.13
N GLN A 91 -15.95 4.43 11.00
CA GLN A 91 -17.08 3.71 10.42
C GLN A 91 -18.40 4.07 11.12
N THR A 92 -18.44 3.98 12.46
CA THR A 92 -19.67 4.27 13.24
C THR A 92 -20.21 5.67 12.96
N PHE A 93 -19.32 6.67 12.89
CA PHE A 93 -19.72 8.05 12.63
C PHE A 93 -20.19 8.22 11.18
N LEU A 94 -19.44 7.68 10.22
CA LEU A 94 -19.74 7.80 8.80
C LEU A 94 -21.07 7.10 8.47
N THR A 95 -21.28 5.87 8.94
CA THR A 95 -22.54 5.14 8.75
C THR A 95 -23.73 5.90 9.33
N TYR A 96 -23.60 6.47 10.54
CA TYR A 96 -24.67 7.30 11.10
C TYR A 96 -24.94 8.58 10.29
N ALA A 97 -23.88 9.22 9.78
CA ALA A 97 -23.96 10.49 9.06
C ALA A 97 -24.42 10.37 7.61
N THR A 98 -24.17 9.22 6.96
CA THR A 98 -24.39 9.02 5.52
C THR A 98 -25.42 7.93 5.22
N GLY A 99 -25.64 7.00 6.14
CA GLY A 99 -26.51 5.83 5.96
C GLY A 99 -25.86 4.67 5.19
N ILE A 100 -24.56 4.74 4.89
CA ILE A 100 -23.83 3.67 4.18
C ILE A 100 -23.14 2.77 5.21
N GLU A 101 -23.45 1.47 5.18
CA GLU A 101 -22.95 0.48 6.15
C GLU A 101 -21.63 -0.17 5.69
N ASP A 102 -21.56 -0.56 4.41
CA ASP A 102 -20.42 -1.29 3.82
C ASP A 102 -19.36 -0.31 3.27
N LEU A 103 -18.58 0.29 4.17
CA LEU A 103 -17.53 1.27 3.82
C LEU A 103 -16.21 0.65 3.35
N ASP A 104 -16.07 -0.68 3.39
CA ASP A 104 -14.86 -1.41 3.02
C ASP A 104 -14.94 -2.07 1.63
N GLU A 105 -16.05 -1.88 0.91
CA GLU A 105 -16.22 -2.36 -0.47
C GLU A 105 -15.16 -1.72 -1.39
N LEU A 106 -14.43 -2.55 -2.14
CA LEU A 106 -13.30 -2.13 -2.97
C LEU A 106 -13.65 -0.95 -3.90
N ASP A 107 -14.75 -1.08 -4.66
CA ASP A 107 -15.16 -0.06 -5.62
C ASP A 107 -15.50 1.27 -4.93
N LEU A 108 -16.11 1.21 -3.75
CA LEU A 108 -16.43 2.38 -2.94
C LEU A 108 -15.14 3.04 -2.40
N VAL A 109 -14.24 2.26 -1.82
CA VAL A 109 -12.97 2.77 -1.29
C VAL A 109 -12.14 3.41 -2.41
N MET A 110 -12.04 2.77 -3.57
CA MET A 110 -11.34 3.32 -4.73
C MET A 110 -11.99 4.60 -5.25
N HIS A 111 -13.31 4.68 -5.28
CA HIS A 111 -14.01 5.91 -5.66
C HIS A 111 -13.75 7.05 -4.66
N ILE A 112 -13.82 6.76 -3.36
CA ILE A 112 -13.49 7.73 -2.31
C ILE A 112 -12.03 8.19 -2.45
N LEU A 113 -11.11 7.27 -2.72
CA LEU A 113 -9.69 7.56 -2.89
C LEU A 113 -9.47 8.56 -4.01
N VAL A 114 -10.05 8.33 -5.19
CA VAL A 114 -9.93 9.25 -6.35
C VAL A 114 -10.41 10.66 -6.01
N GLU A 115 -11.52 10.79 -5.29
CA GLU A 115 -12.07 12.10 -4.90
C GLU A 115 -11.29 12.77 -3.75
N ASN A 116 -10.45 12.02 -3.03
CA ASN A 116 -9.76 12.46 -1.82
C ASN A 116 -8.22 12.26 -1.88
N THR A 117 -7.64 12.05 -3.06
CA THR A 117 -6.21 11.74 -3.22
C THR A 117 -5.32 12.76 -2.51
N ALA A 118 -5.59 14.06 -2.69
CA ALA A 118 -4.78 15.12 -2.10
C ALA A 118 -4.80 15.13 -0.57
N THR A 119 -5.94 14.82 0.06
CA THR A 119 -6.08 14.78 1.53
C THR A 119 -5.47 13.51 2.11
N VAL A 120 -5.58 12.37 1.42
CA VAL A 120 -4.89 11.13 1.80
C VAL A 120 -3.36 11.33 1.73
N SER A 121 -2.84 11.92 0.65
CA SER A 121 -1.40 12.24 0.56
C SER A 121 -0.96 13.24 1.62
N ALA A 122 -1.79 14.23 1.97
CA ALA A 122 -1.48 15.17 3.04
C ALA A 122 -1.37 14.48 4.41
N LEU A 123 -2.21 13.47 4.67
CA LEU A 123 -2.13 12.66 5.90
C LEU A 123 -0.85 11.82 5.92
N GLN A 124 -0.50 11.19 4.80
CA GLN A 124 0.75 10.43 4.64
C GLN A 124 2.00 11.28 4.88
N MET A 125 2.00 12.53 4.42
CA MET A 125 3.14 13.46 4.54
C MET A 125 3.15 14.24 5.87
N ALA A 126 2.16 14.08 6.74
CA ALA A 126 2.07 14.83 7.98
C ALA A 126 3.17 14.39 8.96
N THR A 127 4.01 15.33 9.39
CA THR A 127 5.16 15.06 10.29
C THR A 127 4.97 15.59 11.70
N THR A 128 3.91 16.37 11.94
CA THR A 128 3.57 16.94 13.25
C THR A 128 2.17 16.49 13.71
N PRO A 129 1.92 16.38 15.02
CA PRO A 129 0.58 16.08 15.53
C PRO A 129 -0.49 17.06 15.02
N GLU A 130 -0.16 18.34 14.90
CA GLU A 130 -1.08 19.36 14.40
C GLU A 130 -1.44 19.15 12.93
N ASP A 131 -0.47 18.79 12.09
CA ASP A 131 -0.70 18.48 10.67
C ASP A 131 -1.57 17.23 10.52
N VAL A 132 -1.33 16.19 11.33
CA VAL A 132 -2.15 14.97 11.35
C VAL A 132 -3.60 15.31 11.71
N VAL A 133 -3.83 16.11 12.75
CA VAL A 133 -5.18 16.52 13.16
C VAL A 133 -5.88 17.33 12.06
N ARG A 134 -5.16 18.24 11.38
CA ARG A 134 -5.73 19.01 10.27
C ARG A 134 -6.07 18.10 9.08
N ALA A 135 -5.14 17.26 8.64
CA ALA A 135 -5.32 16.34 7.52
C ALA A 135 -6.49 15.38 7.77
N ASN A 136 -6.60 14.82 8.98
CA ASN A 136 -7.72 13.97 9.36
C ASN A 136 -9.08 14.66 9.30
N LYS A 137 -9.17 15.93 9.73
CA LYS A 137 -10.41 16.71 9.64
C LYS A 137 -10.82 16.98 8.19
N GLU A 138 -9.85 17.30 7.35
CA GLU A 138 -10.07 17.55 5.93
C GLU A 138 -10.49 16.26 5.22
N LEU A 139 -9.82 15.14 5.50
CA LEU A 139 -10.17 13.82 4.98
C LEU A 139 -11.58 13.41 5.42
N LEU A 140 -11.94 13.54 6.70
CA LEU A 140 -13.29 13.23 7.19
C LEU A 140 -14.37 14.04 6.48
N SER A 141 -14.11 15.33 6.28
CA SER A 141 -15.00 16.24 5.57
C SER A 141 -15.16 15.85 4.09
N GLY A 142 -14.06 15.50 3.43
CA GLY A 142 -14.03 15.04 2.05
C GLY A 142 -14.76 13.72 1.84
N VAL A 143 -14.38 12.69 2.60
CA VAL A 143 -15.02 11.36 2.60
C VAL A 143 -16.53 11.47 2.80
N ARG A 144 -16.97 12.24 3.82
CA ARG A 144 -18.41 12.44 4.07
C ARG A 144 -19.12 13.08 2.88
N LYS A 145 -18.50 14.06 2.22
CA LYS A 145 -19.09 14.70 1.03
C LYS A 145 -19.24 13.70 -0.11
N THR A 146 -18.20 12.90 -0.37
CA THR A 146 -18.21 11.86 -1.41
C THR A 146 -19.31 10.82 -1.12
N LEU A 147 -19.39 10.32 0.11
CA LEU A 147 -20.43 9.37 0.52
C LEU A 147 -21.85 9.94 0.36
N LEU A 148 -22.07 11.22 0.72
CA LEU A 148 -23.36 11.88 0.56
C LEU A 148 -23.72 12.16 -0.91
N SER A 149 -22.75 12.31 -1.81
CA SER A 149 -23.06 12.43 -3.25
C SER A 149 -23.48 11.09 -3.85
N ILE A 150 -22.89 9.98 -3.39
CA ILE A 150 -23.26 8.64 -3.83
C ILE A 150 -24.69 8.30 -3.37
N ASN A 151 -25.03 8.56 -2.11
CA ASN A 151 -26.36 8.23 -1.57
C ASN A 151 -27.53 9.11 -2.08
N LYS A 152 -27.25 10.13 -2.90
CA LYS A 152 -28.30 10.97 -3.53
C LYS A 152 -28.76 10.43 -4.89
N HIS A 153 -28.14 9.34 -5.35
CA HIS A 153 -28.49 8.62 -6.57
C HIS A 153 -29.09 7.26 -6.22
#